data_AF-A0A529VZF9-F1
#
_entry.id   AF-A0A529VZF9-F1
#
_cell.length_a   1.000
_cell.length_b   1.000
_cell.length_c   1.000
_cell.angle_alpha   90.00
_cell.angle_beta   90.00
_cell.angle_gamma   90.00
#
_symmetry.space_group_name_H-M   'P 1'
#
loop_
_entity.id
_entity.type
_entity.pdbx_description
1 polymer ?
#
loop_
_entity_poly.entity_id
_entity_poly.type
_entity_poly.pdbx_seq_one_letter_code
_entity_poly.pdbx_strand_id
1 'polypeptide(L)'
;DVRRGYLSAAAAERDYGVVLGDGEVDELATKQLRARNKPVACHFHFGPERDCYEAQWTPAAYDRLHAVLDALPIHWRFFAKTEIFRRMKGRSGADGVQAAFDAVCERFPELPRPRPVREAAE
;
A
#
# COMPACT_ATOMS: atom_id res chain seq x y z
N ASP A 1 8.08 7.26 -27.95
CA ASP A 1 9.45 7.53 -27.47
C ASP A 1 10.54 7.30 -28.51
N VAL A 2 10.56 6.16 -29.20
CA VAL A 2 11.60 5.88 -30.20
C VAL A 2 11.63 6.89 -31.36
N ARG A 3 10.47 7.22 -31.95
CA ARG A 3 10.37 8.23 -33.02
C ARG A 3 10.83 9.63 -32.58
N ARG A 4 10.73 9.94 -31.29
CA ARG A 4 11.17 11.23 -30.70
C ARG A 4 12.63 11.20 -30.25
N GLY A 5 13.33 10.09 -30.43
CA GLY A 5 14.76 9.94 -30.09
C GLY A 5 15.07 9.75 -28.60
N TYR A 6 14.06 9.65 -27.72
CA TYR A 6 14.27 9.45 -26.28
C TYR A 6 14.67 8.02 -25.92
N LEU A 7 14.44 7.06 -26.82
CA LEU A 7 14.69 5.65 -26.62
C LEU A 7 15.15 5.05 -27.96
N SER A 8 16.11 4.13 -27.94
CA SER A 8 16.46 3.38 -29.15
C SER A 8 15.48 2.21 -29.34
N ALA A 9 15.30 1.73 -30.58
CA ALA A 9 14.48 0.54 -30.84
C ALA A 9 15.00 -0.68 -30.05
N ALA A 10 16.34 -0.83 -29.95
CA ALA A 10 16.96 -1.89 -29.16
C ALA A 10 16.66 -1.78 -27.65
N ALA A 11 16.61 -0.56 -27.09
CA ALA A 11 16.25 -0.36 -25.69
C ALA A 11 14.75 -0.59 -25.45
N ALA A 12 13.89 -0.22 -26.40
CA ALA A 12 12.46 -0.55 -26.34
C ALA A 12 12.23 -2.07 -26.31
N GLU A 13 12.97 -2.83 -27.11
CA GLU A 13 12.89 -4.29 -27.14
C GLU A 13 13.40 -4.90 -25.82
N ARG A 14 14.60 -4.53 -25.39
CA ARG A 14 15.25 -5.12 -24.21
C ARG A 14 14.53 -4.79 -22.89
N ASP A 15 14.20 -3.51 -22.68
CA ASP A 15 13.79 -3.03 -21.35
C ASP A 15 12.26 -3.03 -21.18
N TYR A 16 11.52 -2.85 -22.28
CA TYR A 16 10.05 -2.77 -22.27
C TYR A 16 9.37 -3.95 -22.97
N GLY A 17 10.15 -4.85 -23.56
CA GLY A 17 9.64 -5.99 -24.32
C GLY A 17 8.78 -5.54 -25.51
N VAL A 18 9.11 -4.42 -26.16
CA VAL A 18 8.37 -3.87 -27.31
C VAL A 18 9.22 -3.99 -28.57
N VAL A 19 8.70 -4.71 -29.56
CA VAL A 19 9.36 -4.87 -30.85
C VAL A 19 8.79 -3.84 -31.83
N LEU A 20 9.67 -3.17 -32.57
CA LEU A 20 9.30 -2.22 -33.62
C LEU A 20 9.59 -2.81 -35.00
N GLY A 21 8.62 -2.75 -35.91
CA GLY A 21 8.75 -3.06 -37.32
C GLY A 21 8.35 -1.83 -38.15
N ASP A 22 9.19 -1.43 -39.10
CA ASP A 22 8.95 -0.27 -39.98
C ASP A 22 8.57 1.05 -39.25
N GLY A 23 9.08 1.23 -38.03
CA GLY A 23 8.82 2.43 -37.23
C GLY A 23 7.47 2.46 -36.50
N GLU A 24 6.73 1.35 -36.54
CA GLU A 24 5.51 1.07 -35.79
C GLU A 24 5.71 -0.13 -34.86
N VAL A 25 4.81 -0.33 -33.90
CA VAL A 25 4.87 -1.48 -32.98
C VAL A 25 4.43 -2.75 -33.70
N ASP A 26 5.29 -3.78 -33.68
CA ASP A 26 4.90 -5.13 -34.07
C ASP A 26 4.20 -5.80 -32.88
N GLU A 27 2.87 -5.76 -32.90
CA GLU A 27 2.01 -6.32 -31.87
C GLU A 27 2.19 -7.83 -31.69
N LEU A 28 2.44 -8.57 -32.78
CA LEU A 28 2.59 -10.02 -32.73
C LEU A 28 3.94 -10.38 -32.10
N ALA A 29 5.03 -9.79 -32.57
CA ALA A 29 6.36 -10.01 -32.03
C ALA A 29 6.47 -9.53 -30.58
N THR A 30 5.86 -8.39 -30.24
CA THR A 30 5.76 -7.87 -28.87
C THR A 30 5.05 -8.86 -27.95
N LYS A 31 3.91 -9.42 -28.36
CA LYS A 31 3.20 -10.44 -27.57
C LYS A 31 4.04 -11.70 -27.37
N GLN A 32 4.72 -12.18 -28.41
CA GLN A 32 5.59 -13.35 -28.32
C GLN A 32 6.79 -13.10 -27.40
N LEU A 33 7.44 -11.94 -27.50
CA LEU A 33 8.56 -11.55 -26.65
C LEU A 33 8.14 -11.49 -25.17
N ARG A 34 7.01 -10.85 -24.89
CA ARG A 34 6.45 -10.75 -23.52
C ARG A 34 6.00 -12.09 -22.97
N ALA A 35 5.49 -12.99 -23.81
CA ALA A 35 5.12 -14.34 -23.39
C ALA A 35 6.35 -15.23 -23.07
N ARG A 36 7.49 -14.99 -23.74
CA ARG A 36 8.76 -15.70 -23.48
C ARG A 36 9.41 -15.26 -22.18
N ASN A 37 9.30 -13.98 -21.84
CA ASN A 37 9.75 -13.48 -20.56
C ASN A 37 8.80 -13.97 -19.46
N LYS A 38 9.25 -14.96 -18.69
CA LYS A 38 8.52 -15.39 -17.49
C LYS A 38 8.30 -14.19 -16.57
N PRO A 39 7.09 -14.01 -16.02
CA PRO A 39 6.88 -13.09 -14.91
C PRO A 39 7.89 -13.43 -13.81
N VAL A 40 8.68 -12.45 -13.39
CA VAL A 40 9.52 -12.63 -12.21
C VAL A 40 8.57 -12.71 -11.02
N ALA A 41 8.55 -13.85 -10.31
CA ALA A 41 7.59 -14.11 -9.23
C ALA A 41 7.62 -13.02 -8.13
N CYS A 42 8.76 -12.36 -7.97
CA CYS A 42 8.93 -11.15 -7.19
C CYS A 42 9.97 -10.28 -7.90
N HIS A 43 9.54 -9.17 -8.49
CA HIS A 43 10.43 -8.25 -9.20
C HIS A 43 11.44 -7.57 -8.26
N PHE A 44 11.13 -7.48 -6.96
CA PHE A 44 11.96 -6.79 -5.98
C PHE A 44 11.59 -7.23 -4.55
N HIS A 45 12.55 -7.78 -3.81
CA HIS A 45 12.38 -8.03 -2.38
C HIS A 45 12.84 -6.80 -1.60
N PHE A 46 11.93 -6.18 -0.84
CA PHE A 46 12.21 -4.92 -0.13
C PHE A 46 13.10 -5.07 1.11
N GLY A 47 13.45 -6.30 1.46
CA GLY A 47 14.35 -6.62 2.57
C GLY A 47 13.61 -7.02 3.84
N PRO A 48 14.31 -7.67 4.79
CA PRO A 48 13.72 -8.17 6.03
C PRO A 48 13.10 -7.06 6.89
N GLU A 49 13.57 -5.81 6.78
CA GLU A 49 12.99 -4.66 7.48
C GLU A 49 11.56 -4.39 7.02
N ARG A 50 11.28 -4.55 5.71
CA ARG A 50 9.94 -4.41 5.17
C ARG A 50 9.05 -5.55 5.65
N ASP A 51 9.55 -6.78 5.63
CA ASP A 51 8.80 -7.96 6.08
C ASP A 51 8.40 -7.81 7.55
N CYS A 52 9.33 -7.37 8.41
CA CYS A 52 9.04 -7.10 9.82
C CYS A 52 8.00 -6.00 9.99
N TYR A 53 8.08 -4.92 9.19
CA TYR A 53 7.13 -3.84 9.25
C TYR A 53 5.72 -4.28 8.82
N GLU A 54 5.60 -5.04 7.74
CA GLU A 54 4.32 -5.52 7.22
C GLU A 54 3.71 -6.66 8.05
N ALA A 55 4.53 -7.46 8.74
CA ALA A 55 4.07 -8.40 9.75
C ALA A 55 3.39 -7.68 10.94
N GLN A 56 3.84 -6.48 11.29
CA GLN A 56 3.21 -5.63 12.29
C GLN A 56 2.01 -4.87 11.73
N TRP A 57 2.19 -4.23 10.58
CA TRP A 57 1.21 -3.40 9.89
C TRP A 57 0.59 -4.14 8.70
N THR A 58 -0.24 -5.13 9.02
CA THR A 58 -0.99 -5.89 8.03
C THR A 58 -2.08 -5.03 7.38
N PRO A 59 -2.67 -5.46 6.24
CA PRO A 59 -3.82 -4.78 5.65
C PRO A 59 -4.96 -4.54 6.66
N ALA A 60 -5.29 -5.55 7.46
CA ALA A 60 -6.30 -5.44 8.51
C ALA A 60 -5.94 -4.42 9.61
N ALA A 61 -4.64 -4.22 9.89
CA ALA A 61 -4.19 -3.15 10.80
C ALA A 61 -4.49 -1.76 10.22
N TYR A 62 -4.22 -1.56 8.92
CA TYR A 62 -4.53 -0.31 8.24
C TYR A 62 -6.04 -0.06 8.12
N ASP A 63 -6.82 -1.09 7.79
CA ASP A 63 -8.29 -1.00 7.74
C ASP A 63 -8.84 -0.56 9.10
N ARG A 64 -8.36 -1.20 10.19
CA ARG A 64 -8.77 -0.82 11.55
C ARG A 64 -8.36 0.61 11.89
N LEU A 65 -7.14 1.02 11.55
CA LEU A 65 -6.64 2.36 11.77
C LEU A 65 -7.51 3.39 11.05
N HIS A 66 -7.80 3.17 9.77
CA HIS A 66 -8.66 4.07 8.99
C HIS A 66 -10.06 4.15 9.58
N ALA A 67 -10.66 3.01 9.97
CA ALA A 67 -11.96 3.01 10.65
C ALA A 67 -11.96 3.82 11.96
N VAL A 68 -10.87 3.78 12.75
CA VAL A 68 -10.73 4.69 13.92
C VAL A 68 -10.71 6.14 13.47
N LEU A 69 -9.81 6.47 12.53
CA LEU A 69 -9.59 7.85 12.13
C LEU A 69 -10.81 8.47 11.48
N ASP A 70 -11.56 7.72 10.68
CA ASP A 70 -12.76 8.20 10.00
C ASP A 70 -13.89 8.52 10.96
N ALA A 71 -13.99 7.76 12.05
CA ALA A 71 -14.98 8.01 13.10
C ALA A 71 -14.58 9.16 14.05
N LEU A 72 -13.35 9.69 13.95
CA LEU A 72 -12.88 10.83 14.74
C LEU A 72 -13.10 12.17 14.01
N PRO A 73 -13.39 13.26 14.75
CA PRO A 73 -13.31 14.62 14.22
C PRO A 73 -11.93 14.89 13.60
N ILE A 74 -11.89 15.62 12.48
CA ILE A 74 -10.69 15.80 11.67
C ILE A 74 -9.47 16.29 12.47
N HIS A 75 -9.67 17.20 13.42
CA HIS A 75 -8.60 17.78 14.24
C HIS A 75 -7.95 16.77 15.19
N TRP A 76 -8.66 15.69 15.56
CA TRP A 76 -8.13 14.61 16.39
C TRP A 76 -7.37 13.55 15.60
N ARG A 77 -7.62 13.42 14.29
CA ARG A 77 -7.07 12.31 13.47
C ARG A 77 -5.55 12.28 13.48
N PHE A 78 -4.90 13.44 13.33
CA PHE A 78 -3.44 13.52 13.34
C PHE A 78 -2.85 13.09 14.68
N PHE A 79 -3.44 13.56 15.79
CA PHE A 79 -3.03 13.20 17.13
C PHE A 79 -3.21 11.69 17.38
N ALA A 80 -4.41 11.17 17.15
CA ALA A 80 -4.73 9.77 17.36
C ALA A 80 -3.82 8.84 16.54
N LYS A 81 -3.60 9.16 15.25
CA LYS A 81 -2.67 8.40 14.39
C LYS A 81 -1.27 8.36 15.00
N THR A 82 -0.72 9.51 15.37
CA THR A 82 0.62 9.60 15.97
C THR A 82 0.74 8.78 17.25
N GLU A 83 -0.26 8.87 18.14
CA GLU A 83 -0.27 8.14 19.40
C GLU A 83 -0.42 6.62 19.21
N ILE A 84 -1.23 6.19 18.24
CA ILE A 84 -1.38 4.77 17.87
C ILE A 84 -0.06 4.22 17.35
N PHE A 85 0.57 4.89 16.37
CA PHE A 85 1.85 4.45 15.81
C PHE A 85 2.93 4.30 16.89
N ARG A 86 3.05 5.28 17.80
CA ARG A 86 4.00 5.20 18.93
C ARG A 86 3.77 3.98 19.82
N ARG A 87 2.52 3.53 19.92
CA ARG A 87 2.06 2.42 20.76
C ARG A 87 2.00 1.08 20.03
N MET A 88 2.35 1.00 18.76
CA MET A 88 2.32 -0.29 18.04
C MET A 88 3.49 -1.21 18.38
N LYS A 89 4.54 -0.75 19.07
CA LYS A 89 5.67 -1.60 19.47
C LYS A 89 5.19 -2.83 20.27
N GLY A 90 5.52 -4.02 19.79
CA GLY A 90 5.09 -5.30 20.39
C GLY A 90 3.64 -5.70 20.10
N ARG A 91 2.95 -4.96 19.22
CA ARG A 91 1.59 -5.23 18.76
C ARG A 91 1.59 -5.44 17.25
N SER A 92 0.59 -6.14 16.74
CA SER A 92 0.43 -6.37 15.30
C SER A 92 -1.04 -6.53 14.94
N GLY A 93 -1.36 -6.31 13.66
CA GLY A 93 -2.70 -6.53 13.14
C GLY A 93 -3.76 -5.57 13.67
N ALA A 94 -5.02 -5.86 13.33
CA ALA A 94 -6.18 -5.06 13.74
C ALA A 94 -6.31 -4.98 15.27
N ASP A 95 -6.12 -6.08 15.98
CA ASP A 95 -6.20 -6.14 17.45
C ASP A 95 -5.11 -5.27 18.10
N GLY A 96 -3.91 -5.25 17.52
CA GLY A 96 -2.83 -4.39 17.96
C GLY A 96 -3.19 -2.91 17.86
N VAL A 97 -3.82 -2.51 16.75
CA VAL A 97 -4.30 -1.14 16.54
C VAL A 97 -5.44 -0.79 17.49
N GLN A 98 -6.38 -1.71 17.72
CA GLN A 98 -7.45 -1.53 18.69
C GLN A 98 -6.89 -1.30 20.10
N ALA A 99 -6.02 -2.19 20.58
CA ALA A 99 -5.40 -2.08 21.89
C ALA A 99 -4.54 -0.81 22.02
N ALA A 100 -3.86 -0.40 20.95
CA ALA A 100 -3.14 0.86 20.92
C ALA A 100 -4.09 2.06 21.08
N PHE A 101 -5.21 2.09 20.34
CA PHE A 101 -6.22 3.15 20.42
C PHE A 101 -6.90 3.20 21.79
N ASP A 102 -7.24 2.06 22.39
CA ASP A 102 -7.82 2.00 23.73
C ASP A 102 -6.86 2.61 24.77
N ALA A 103 -5.57 2.28 24.69
CA ALA A 103 -4.53 2.88 25.52
C ALA A 103 -4.34 4.39 25.27
N VAL A 104 -4.61 4.90 24.07
CA VAL A 104 -4.65 6.35 23.82
C VAL A 104 -5.84 6.96 24.54
N CYS A 105 -7.04 6.38 24.40
CA CYS A 105 -8.26 6.90 25.05
C CYS A 105 -8.19 6.85 26.58
N GLU A 106 -7.52 5.85 27.16
CA GLU A 106 -7.25 5.81 28.61
C GLU A 106 -6.30 6.92 29.04
N ARG A 107 -5.29 7.23 28.23
CA ARG A 107 -4.31 8.27 28.55
C ARG A 107 -4.84 9.69 28.32
N PHE A 108 -5.72 9.86 27.34
CA PHE A 108 -6.27 11.14 26.92
C PHE A 108 -7.81 11.04 26.89
N PRO A 109 -8.47 11.21 28.05
CA PRO A 109 -9.91 11.04 28.17
C PRO A 109 -10.73 12.02 27.31
N GLU A 110 -10.13 13.13 26.87
CA GLU A 110 -10.76 14.10 25.97
C GLU A 110 -10.90 13.57 24.53
N LEU A 111 -10.12 12.56 24.16
CA LEU A 111 -10.23 11.92 22.85
C LEU A 111 -11.57 11.17 22.77
N PRO A 112 -12.46 11.54 21.84
CA PRO A 112 -13.77 10.91 21.74
C PRO A 112 -13.61 9.43 21.36
N ARG A 113 -14.33 8.56 22.07
CA ARG A 113 -14.49 7.17 21.65
C ARG A 113 -15.63 7.11 20.64
N PRO A 114 -15.36 6.80 19.36
CA PRO A 114 -16.43 6.68 18.39
C PRO A 114 -17.35 5.53 18.81
N ARG A 115 -18.65 5.82 18.91
CA ARG A 115 -19.65 4.77 19.10
C ARG A 115 -19.71 3.94 17.81
N PRO A 116 -19.93 2.62 17.89
CA PRO A 116 -20.23 1.84 16.70
C PRO A 116 -21.43 2.50 16.01
N VAL A 117 -21.24 2.89 14.75
CA VAL A 117 -22.32 3.43 13.94
C VAL A 117 -23.36 2.33 13.86
N ARG A 118 -24.55 2.55 14.45
CA ARG A 118 -25.70 1.70 14.16
C ARG A 118 -25.98 1.91 12.68
N GLU A 119 -25.83 0.85 11.88
CA GLU A 119 -26.27 0.87 10.49
C GLU A 119 -27.70 1.42 10.44
N ALA A 120 -27.85 2.59 9.82
CA ALA A 120 -29.16 3.06 9.42
C ALA A 120 -29.60 2.12 8.30
N ALA A 121 -30.47 1.17 8.64
CA ALA A 121 -31.17 0.36 7.65
C ALA A 121 -31.89 1.30 6.68
N GLU A 122 -31.68 1.05 5.38
CA GLU A 122 -32.37 1.71 4.25
C GLU A 122 -33.89 1.63 4.34
#